data_AF-A0A428U4Z7-F1
#
_entry.id   AF-A0A428U4Z7-F1
#
_cell.length_a   1.000
_cell.length_b   1.000
_cell.length_c   1.000
_cell.angle_alpha   90.00
_cell.angle_beta   90.00
_cell.angle_gamma   90.00
#
_symmetry.space_group_name_H-M   'P 1'
#
loop_
_entity.id
_entity.type
_entity.pdbx_description
1 polymer ?
#
loop_
_entity_poly.entity_id
_entity_poly.type
_entity_poly.pdbx_seq_one_letter_code
_entity_poly.pdbx_strand_id
1 'polypeptide(L)'
;MATPELTPELSELFSKIETNFKTTNLGEHRWYILVIACLSASPDPEASAALYLYLTRQEAYQTSESRQALVRRLREALVKTICLVGVCKPIEAILAIANVEKPEDRDYSRTRQDWQADDANHERASNWFKQLYTRNATDTLGLFDAHKDFSWISTEITYGLYLSDRQVLDDTDTQMVVLPAIMSQNLRLETHWHIRGTRRIGVSKEDTQVICDSVRAVSEFFGIKLNRVPTVDEVEPDV
;
A
#
# COMPACT_ATOMS: atom_id res chain seq x y z
N MET A 1 20.71 -17.96 3.25
CA MET A 1 20.22 -16.64 3.70
C MET A 1 19.69 -16.83 5.11
N ALA A 2 19.94 -15.89 6.01
CA ALA A 2 19.43 -15.99 7.38
C ALA A 2 17.89 -15.96 7.33
N THR A 3 17.23 -16.77 8.16
CA THR A 3 15.77 -16.67 8.31
C THR A 3 15.44 -15.24 8.76
N PRO A 4 14.52 -14.52 8.12
CA PRO A 4 14.14 -13.20 8.60
C PRO A 4 13.56 -13.33 10.00
N GLU A 5 14.19 -12.69 10.98
CA GLU A 5 13.77 -12.70 12.38
C GLU A 5 13.11 -11.38 12.75
N LEU A 6 12.10 -11.42 13.60
CA LEU A 6 11.55 -10.22 14.22
C LEU A 6 12.55 -9.69 15.26
N THR A 7 13.41 -8.78 14.83
CA THR A 7 14.39 -8.13 15.70
C THR A 7 13.70 -7.13 16.65
N PRO A 8 14.34 -6.77 17.78
CA PRO A 8 13.82 -5.75 18.70
C PRO A 8 13.55 -4.41 18.00
N GLU A 9 14.42 -3.99 17.07
CA GLU A 9 14.33 -2.71 16.37
C GLU A 9 13.15 -2.68 15.38
N LEU A 10 12.93 -3.78 14.64
CA LEU A 10 11.74 -3.92 13.78
C LEU A 10 10.46 -3.96 14.63
N SER A 11 10.49 -4.68 15.76
CA SER A 11 9.35 -4.72 16.68
C SER A 11 9.03 -3.34 17.25
N GLU A 12 10.04 -2.54 17.60
CA GLU A 12 9.87 -1.17 18.08
C GLU A 12 9.30 -0.26 16.99
N LEU A 13 9.82 -0.35 15.75
CA LEU A 13 9.28 0.38 14.59
C LEU A 13 7.79 0.08 14.38
N PHE A 14 7.42 -1.20 14.34
CA PHE A 14 6.03 -1.62 14.12
C PHE A 14 5.13 -1.15 15.27
N SER A 15 5.57 -1.32 16.52
CA SER A 15 4.82 -0.87 17.69
C SER A 15 4.60 0.65 17.72
N LYS A 16 5.63 1.42 17.31
CA LYS A 16 5.53 2.88 17.19
C LYS A 16 4.48 3.29 16.15
N ILE A 17 4.52 2.69 14.95
CA ILE A 17 3.56 3.01 13.88
C ILE A 17 2.14 2.58 14.29
N GLU A 18 1.98 1.38 14.84
CA GLU A 18 0.71 0.90 15.38
C GLU A 18 0.13 1.85 16.43
N THR A 19 0.97 2.33 17.36
CA THR A 19 0.56 3.28 18.41
C THR A 19 0.14 4.62 17.82
N ASN A 20 0.86 5.13 16.82
CA ASN A 20 0.49 6.38 16.14
C ASN A 20 -0.87 6.25 15.44
N PHE A 21 -1.16 5.10 14.83
CA PHE A 21 -2.45 4.88 14.18
C PHE A 21 -3.64 4.90 15.15
N LYS A 22 -3.43 4.64 16.45
CA LYS A 22 -4.47 4.79 17.48
C LYS A 22 -4.95 6.23 17.67
N THR A 23 -4.19 7.22 17.20
CA THR A 23 -4.60 8.64 17.23
C THR A 23 -5.38 9.05 15.99
N THR A 24 -5.64 8.12 15.06
CA THR A 24 -6.31 8.39 13.78
C THR A 24 -7.71 7.79 13.73
N ASN A 25 -8.53 8.23 12.76
CA ASN A 25 -9.83 7.61 12.47
C ASN A 25 -9.72 6.50 11.39
N LEU A 26 -8.50 6.04 11.09
CA LEU A 26 -8.23 5.02 10.05
C LEU A 26 -8.48 3.59 10.55
N GLY A 27 -8.78 3.40 11.84
CA GLY A 27 -9.01 2.09 12.43
C GLY A 27 -7.73 1.27 12.66
N GLU A 28 -7.87 0.17 13.38
CA GLU A 28 -6.74 -0.58 13.96
C GLU A 28 -6.04 -1.52 12.96
N HIS A 29 -6.63 -1.74 11.78
CA HIS A 29 -6.19 -2.76 10.83
C HIS A 29 -5.58 -2.20 9.53
N ARG A 30 -5.23 -0.91 9.52
CA ARG A 30 -4.70 -0.21 8.34
C ARG A 30 -3.21 0.08 8.43
N TRP A 31 -2.67 0.19 9.63
CA TRP A 31 -1.26 0.51 9.85
C TRP A 31 -0.33 -0.54 9.22
N TYR A 32 -0.65 -1.83 9.32
CA TYR A 32 0.19 -2.88 8.74
C TYR A 32 0.10 -2.94 7.20
N ILE A 33 -0.96 -2.41 6.59
CA ILE A 33 -1.08 -2.26 5.13
C ILE A 33 -0.10 -1.19 4.66
N LEU A 34 -0.01 -0.08 5.40
CA LEU A 34 1.01 0.95 5.17
C LEU A 34 2.41 0.36 5.32
N VAL A 35 2.67 -0.35 6.41
CA VAL A 35 4.01 -0.90 6.67
C VAL A 35 4.42 -1.89 5.59
N ILE A 36 3.57 -2.87 5.22
CA ILE A 36 3.93 -3.84 4.18
C ILE A 36 4.19 -3.19 2.82
N ALA A 37 3.47 -2.11 2.49
CA ALA A 37 3.71 -1.33 1.27
C ALA A 37 5.04 -0.54 1.31
N CYS A 38 5.42 0.00 2.47
CA CYS A 38 6.74 0.60 2.66
C CYS A 38 7.86 -0.44 2.59
N LEU A 39 7.69 -1.61 3.23
CA LEU A 39 8.67 -2.70 3.22
C LEU A 39 8.89 -3.22 1.79
N SER A 40 7.83 -3.39 1.00
CA SER A 40 7.98 -3.80 -0.40
C SER A 40 8.68 -2.75 -1.27
N ALA A 41 8.70 -1.48 -0.88
CA ALA A 41 9.46 -0.43 -1.55
C ALA A 41 10.90 -0.27 -1.02
N SER A 42 11.22 -0.84 0.14
CA SER A 42 12.49 -0.63 0.87
C SER A 42 13.67 -1.37 0.22
N PRO A 43 14.92 -1.17 0.70
CA PRO A 43 16.08 -1.97 0.31
C PRO A 43 16.04 -3.42 0.80
N ASP A 44 15.16 -3.72 1.76
CA ASP A 44 15.00 -5.04 2.40
C ASP A 44 13.50 -5.43 2.46
N PRO A 45 12.93 -5.92 1.34
CA PRO A 45 11.55 -6.40 1.31
C PRO A 45 11.33 -7.68 2.14
N GLU A 46 12.39 -8.44 2.47
CA GLU A 46 12.28 -9.68 3.26
C GLU A 46 11.88 -9.41 4.72
N ALA A 47 12.13 -8.20 5.24
CA ALA A 47 11.62 -7.73 6.53
C ALA A 47 10.08 -7.84 6.67
N SER A 48 9.35 -8.04 5.56
CA SER A 48 7.93 -8.39 5.55
C SER A 48 7.57 -9.62 6.39
N ALA A 49 8.48 -10.59 6.49
CA ALA A 49 8.31 -11.75 7.36
C ALA A 49 8.29 -11.37 8.85
N ALA A 50 9.11 -10.39 9.27
CA ALA A 50 9.09 -9.87 10.63
C ALA A 50 7.77 -9.17 10.95
N LEU A 51 7.19 -8.43 10.00
CA LEU A 51 5.86 -7.84 10.16
C LEU A 51 4.79 -8.92 10.38
N TYR A 52 4.81 -9.99 9.58
CA TYR A 52 3.90 -11.12 9.77
C TYR A 52 4.08 -11.79 11.14
N LEU A 53 5.32 -12.05 11.56
CA LEU A 53 5.62 -12.59 12.89
C LEU A 53 5.17 -11.66 14.02
N TYR A 54 5.27 -10.34 13.84
CA TYR A 54 4.78 -9.36 14.81
C TYR A 54 3.26 -9.43 14.95
N LEU A 55 2.54 -9.45 13.82
CA LEU A 55 1.08 -9.50 13.80
C LEU A 55 0.57 -10.82 14.38
N THR A 56 1.15 -11.96 14.02
CA THR A 56 0.71 -13.27 14.52
C THR A 56 0.90 -13.49 16.04
N ARG A 57 1.67 -12.62 16.71
CA ARG A 57 1.77 -12.59 18.18
C ARG A 57 0.63 -11.82 18.85
N GLN A 58 -0.17 -11.05 18.12
CA GLN A 58 -1.29 -10.28 18.68
C GLN A 58 -2.53 -11.15 18.90
N GLU A 59 -3.36 -10.78 19.87
CA GLU A 59 -4.56 -11.54 20.26
C GLU A 59 -5.54 -11.76 19.09
N ALA A 60 -5.62 -10.83 18.14
CA ALA A 60 -6.48 -10.93 16.96
C ALA A 60 -6.11 -12.10 16.02
N TYR A 61 -4.87 -12.59 16.07
CA TYR A 61 -4.30 -13.52 15.08
C TYR A 61 -3.91 -14.89 15.67
N GLN A 62 -4.62 -15.32 16.72
CA GLN A 62 -4.33 -16.57 17.43
C GLN A 62 -4.91 -17.83 16.76
N THR A 63 -5.83 -17.71 15.80
CA THR A 63 -6.39 -18.86 15.05
C THR A 63 -5.87 -18.91 13.62
N SER A 64 -5.88 -20.10 12.99
CA SER A 64 -5.48 -20.23 11.59
C SER A 64 -6.41 -19.47 10.64
N GLU A 65 -7.71 -19.41 10.94
CA GLU A 65 -8.67 -18.64 10.14
C GLU A 65 -8.34 -17.14 10.16
N SER A 66 -8.01 -16.57 11.33
CA SER A 66 -7.64 -15.15 11.39
C SER A 66 -6.28 -14.87 10.75
N ARG A 67 -5.33 -15.82 10.80
CA ARG A 67 -4.05 -15.72 10.07
C ARG A 67 -4.21 -15.86 8.56
N GLN A 68 -5.10 -16.72 8.06
CA GLN A 68 -5.46 -16.79 6.65
C GLN A 68 -6.07 -15.47 6.15
N ALA A 69 -6.98 -14.87 6.94
CA ALA A 69 -7.56 -13.57 6.62
C ALA A 69 -6.49 -12.44 6.62
N LEU A 70 -5.55 -12.48 7.56
CA LEU A 70 -4.41 -11.56 7.61
C LEU A 70 -3.53 -11.68 6.36
N VAL A 71 -3.09 -12.90 6.02
CA VAL A 71 -2.23 -13.15 4.85
C VAL A 71 -2.92 -12.76 3.57
N ARG A 72 -4.24 -12.95 3.45
CA ARG A 72 -5.02 -12.47 2.31
C ARG A 72 -4.92 -10.94 2.15
N ARG A 73 -5.00 -10.18 3.25
CA ARG A 73 -4.84 -8.70 3.23
C ARG A 73 -3.41 -8.27 2.91
N LEU A 74 -2.40 -8.91 3.51
CA LEU A 74 -0.98 -8.64 3.21
C LEU A 74 -0.64 -8.94 1.75
N ARG A 75 -1.09 -10.10 1.24
CA ARG A 75 -0.92 -10.48 -0.17
C ARG A 75 -1.61 -9.51 -1.11
N GLU A 76 -2.82 -9.07 -0.80
CA GLU A 76 -3.51 -8.07 -1.61
C GLU A 76 -2.73 -6.75 -1.68
N ALA A 77 -2.21 -6.28 -0.54
CA ALA A 77 -1.37 -5.08 -0.51
C ALA A 77 -0.13 -5.25 -1.40
N LEU A 78 0.58 -6.40 -1.28
CA LEU A 78 1.74 -6.71 -2.11
C LEU A 78 1.40 -6.78 -3.61
N VAL A 79 0.29 -7.44 -3.98
CA VAL A 79 -0.20 -7.48 -5.37
C VAL A 79 -0.44 -6.06 -5.90
N LYS A 80 -1.10 -5.20 -5.13
CA LYS A 80 -1.33 -3.79 -5.52
C LYS A 80 -0.02 -3.00 -5.64
N THR A 81 1.02 -3.30 -4.84
CA THR A 81 2.32 -2.63 -4.99
C THR A 81 3.09 -3.00 -6.26
N ILE A 82 2.77 -4.13 -6.93
CA ILE A 82 3.50 -4.58 -8.14
C ILE A 82 3.60 -3.49 -9.21
N CYS A 83 2.49 -2.79 -9.50
CA CYS A 83 2.46 -1.73 -10.50
C CYS A 83 3.13 -0.42 -10.04
N LEU A 84 3.47 -0.30 -8.75
CA LEU A 84 4.03 0.91 -8.14
C LEU A 84 5.53 0.81 -7.89
N VAL A 85 6.01 -0.37 -7.47
CA VAL A 85 7.42 -0.58 -7.05
C VAL A 85 8.15 -1.60 -7.93
N GLY A 86 7.45 -2.21 -8.90
CA GLY A 86 7.95 -3.32 -9.69
C GLY A 86 7.73 -4.68 -9.02
N VAL A 87 7.73 -5.75 -9.83
CA VAL A 87 7.29 -7.09 -9.39
C VAL A 87 8.27 -7.80 -8.45
N CYS A 88 9.57 -7.53 -8.56
CA CYS A 88 10.59 -8.31 -7.85
C CYS A 88 10.50 -8.15 -6.32
N LYS A 89 10.34 -6.92 -5.81
CA LYS A 89 10.30 -6.70 -4.36
C LYS A 89 9.07 -7.29 -3.67
N PRO A 90 7.83 -7.18 -4.22
CA PRO A 90 6.68 -7.91 -3.70
C PRO A 90 6.84 -9.43 -3.75
N ILE A 91 7.57 -9.99 -4.73
CA ILE A 91 7.92 -11.42 -4.77
C ILE A 91 8.80 -11.78 -3.57
N GLU A 92 9.90 -11.06 -3.33
CA GLU A 92 10.77 -11.28 -2.17
C GLU A 92 9.98 -11.20 -0.86
N ALA A 93 9.13 -10.18 -0.72
CA ALA A 93 8.28 -9.98 0.46
C ALA A 93 7.33 -11.15 0.73
N ILE A 94 6.58 -11.62 -0.28
CA ILE A 94 5.60 -12.71 -0.07
C ILE A 94 6.31 -14.06 0.14
N LEU A 95 7.46 -14.29 -0.49
CA LEU A 95 8.27 -15.49 -0.25
C LEU A 95 8.86 -15.51 1.16
N ALA A 96 9.31 -14.36 1.66
CA ALA A 96 9.76 -14.23 3.04
C ALA A 96 8.64 -14.56 4.04
N ILE A 97 7.42 -14.04 3.81
CA ILE A 97 6.25 -14.41 4.64
C ILE A 97 5.96 -15.91 4.55
N ALA A 98 5.95 -16.49 3.35
CA ALA A 98 5.65 -17.91 3.14
C ALA A 98 6.65 -18.85 3.84
N ASN A 99 7.90 -18.41 4.05
CA ASN A 99 8.93 -19.18 4.75
C ASN A 99 8.68 -19.28 6.27
N VAL A 100 7.95 -18.34 6.86
CA VAL A 100 7.63 -18.32 8.30
C VAL A 100 6.19 -18.70 8.60
N GLU A 101 5.34 -18.79 7.58
CA GLU A 101 3.94 -19.18 7.66
C GLU A 101 3.79 -20.69 7.91
N LYS A 102 2.96 -21.06 8.90
CA LYS A 102 2.64 -22.47 9.16
C LYS A 102 1.75 -23.03 8.05
N PRO A 103 1.85 -24.33 7.70
CA PRO A 103 1.05 -24.92 6.65
C PRO A 103 -0.46 -24.68 6.77
N GLU A 104 -0.99 -24.71 7.99
CA GLU A 104 -2.41 -24.50 8.31
C GLU A 104 -2.88 -23.03 8.15
N ASP A 105 -1.95 -22.08 8.16
CA ASP A 105 -2.26 -20.64 8.07
C ASP A 105 -2.30 -20.14 6.62
N ARG A 106 -1.91 -20.99 5.66
CA ARG A 106 -1.83 -20.67 4.22
C ARG A 106 -3.20 -20.46 3.61
N ASP A 107 -3.40 -19.29 3.01
CA ASP A 107 -4.60 -18.95 2.25
C ASP A 107 -4.41 -19.16 0.74
N TYR A 108 -5.16 -20.11 0.15
CA TYR A 108 -5.08 -20.44 -1.28
C TYR A 108 -6.11 -19.69 -2.14
N SER A 109 -6.84 -18.73 -1.58
CA SER A 109 -7.80 -17.93 -2.36
C SER A 109 -7.10 -17.11 -3.45
N ARG A 110 -7.81 -16.85 -4.56
CA ARG A 110 -7.30 -16.12 -5.72
C ARG A 110 -8.28 -15.03 -6.08
N THR A 111 -7.78 -13.84 -6.38
CA THR A 111 -8.61 -12.67 -6.70
C THR A 111 -8.49 -12.22 -8.16
N ARG A 112 -7.47 -12.66 -8.90
CA ARG A 112 -7.13 -12.19 -10.26
C ARG A 112 -7.24 -13.26 -11.35
N GLN A 113 -7.60 -14.50 -11.00
CA GLN A 113 -7.53 -15.64 -11.93
C GLN A 113 -8.41 -15.43 -13.18
N ASP A 114 -9.60 -14.87 -13.00
CA ASP A 114 -10.57 -14.68 -14.08
C ASP A 114 -10.66 -13.22 -14.53
N TRP A 115 -9.68 -12.39 -14.17
CA TRP A 115 -9.66 -10.97 -14.56
C TRP A 115 -9.55 -10.81 -16.08
N GLN A 116 -10.29 -9.85 -16.63
CA GLN A 116 -10.29 -9.50 -18.04
C GLN A 116 -10.16 -7.97 -18.20
N ALA A 117 -9.50 -7.55 -19.29
CA ALA A 117 -9.48 -6.15 -19.72
C ALA A 117 -10.75 -5.83 -20.53
N ASP A 118 -11.90 -5.77 -19.83
CA ASP A 118 -13.22 -5.52 -20.41
C ASP A 118 -13.82 -4.18 -19.97
N ASP A 119 -15.02 -3.87 -20.46
CA ASP A 119 -15.71 -2.61 -20.14
C ASP A 119 -15.99 -2.47 -18.64
N ALA A 120 -16.25 -3.58 -17.93
CA ALA A 120 -16.48 -3.57 -16.49
C ALA A 120 -15.19 -3.24 -15.71
N ASN A 121 -14.04 -3.72 -16.18
CA ASN A 121 -12.73 -3.31 -15.68
C ASN A 121 -12.50 -1.81 -15.91
N HIS A 122 -12.72 -1.34 -17.13
CA HIS A 122 -12.55 0.08 -17.47
C HIS A 122 -13.45 1.00 -16.62
N GLU A 123 -14.69 0.61 -16.39
CA GLU A 123 -15.65 1.38 -15.59
C GLU A 123 -15.19 1.48 -14.12
N ARG A 124 -14.81 0.35 -13.50
CA ARG A 124 -14.28 0.36 -12.11
C ARG A 124 -13.03 1.22 -12.00
N ALA A 125 -12.11 1.08 -12.95
CA ALA A 125 -10.88 1.86 -13.00
C ALA A 125 -11.17 3.36 -13.10
N SER A 126 -12.02 3.74 -14.05
CA SER A 126 -12.41 5.13 -14.31
C SER A 126 -13.14 5.75 -13.12
N ASN A 127 -14.02 5.00 -12.45
CA ASN A 127 -14.73 5.48 -11.28
C ASN A 127 -13.78 5.74 -10.12
N TRP A 128 -12.86 4.80 -9.84
CA TRP A 128 -11.85 4.99 -8.80
C TRP A 128 -10.89 6.15 -9.11
N PHE A 129 -10.42 6.24 -10.36
CA PHE A 129 -9.56 7.32 -10.81
C PHE A 129 -10.24 8.69 -10.63
N LYS A 130 -11.52 8.82 -11.02
CA LYS A 130 -12.29 10.06 -10.84
C LYS A 130 -12.49 10.42 -9.37
N GLN A 131 -12.62 9.46 -8.45
CA GLN A 131 -12.71 9.78 -7.01
C GLN A 131 -11.42 10.41 -6.48
N LEU A 132 -10.26 9.90 -6.90
CA LEU A 132 -8.96 10.42 -6.45
C LEU A 132 -8.60 11.78 -7.09
N TYR A 133 -8.77 11.88 -8.40
CA TYR A 133 -8.33 13.06 -9.15
C TYR A 133 -9.43 14.12 -9.31
N THR A 134 -10.70 13.77 -9.07
CA THR A 134 -11.87 14.65 -9.15
C THR A 134 -11.83 15.52 -10.40
N ARG A 135 -11.81 16.86 -10.24
CA ARG A 135 -11.74 17.83 -11.34
C ARG A 135 -10.46 17.74 -12.17
N ASN A 136 -9.40 17.13 -11.64
CA ASN A 136 -8.10 16.97 -12.31
C ASN A 136 -7.97 15.65 -13.08
N ALA A 137 -9.01 14.82 -13.14
CA ALA A 137 -8.92 13.50 -13.77
C ALA A 137 -8.53 13.59 -15.25
N THR A 138 -9.23 14.43 -16.03
CA THR A 138 -8.94 14.62 -17.46
C THR A 138 -7.53 15.17 -17.66
N ASP A 139 -7.14 16.20 -16.92
CA ASP A 139 -5.81 16.81 -17.05
C ASP A 139 -4.69 15.82 -16.74
N THR A 140 -4.89 14.97 -15.71
CA THR A 140 -3.89 13.98 -15.31
C THR A 140 -3.71 12.91 -16.39
N LEU A 141 -4.80 12.43 -17.00
CA LEU A 141 -4.69 11.51 -18.15
C LEU A 141 -4.13 12.21 -19.40
N GLY A 142 -4.43 13.50 -19.58
CA GLY A 142 -3.94 14.33 -20.68
C GLY A 142 -2.41 14.50 -20.68
N LEU A 143 -1.75 14.33 -19.53
CA LEU A 143 -0.28 14.25 -19.47
C LEU A 143 0.29 13.14 -20.36
N PHE A 144 -0.51 12.15 -20.73
CA PHE A 144 -0.15 11.02 -21.58
C PHE A 144 -0.68 11.11 -23.01
N ASP A 145 -1.16 12.27 -23.48
CA ASP A 145 -1.74 12.43 -24.82
C ASP A 145 -0.78 11.99 -25.96
N ALA A 146 0.51 12.27 -25.79
CA ALA A 146 1.57 11.84 -26.71
C ALA A 146 2.11 10.42 -26.40
N HIS A 147 1.68 9.81 -25.30
CA HIS A 147 2.19 8.56 -24.73
C HIS A 147 1.04 7.59 -24.45
N LYS A 148 0.25 7.28 -25.49
CA LYS A 148 -1.03 6.56 -25.37
C LYS A 148 -0.95 5.24 -24.63
N ASP A 149 0.17 4.53 -24.72
CA ASP A 149 0.38 3.29 -23.94
C ASP A 149 0.32 3.55 -22.44
N PHE A 150 0.85 4.68 -21.94
CA PHE A 150 0.75 5.04 -20.53
C PHE A 150 -0.69 5.36 -20.12
N SER A 151 -1.47 6.00 -21.00
CA SER A 151 -2.89 6.25 -20.76
C SER A 151 -3.66 4.93 -20.65
N TRP A 152 -3.49 4.03 -21.64
CA TRP A 152 -4.14 2.72 -21.66
C TRP A 152 -3.69 1.82 -20.49
N ILE A 153 -2.39 1.75 -20.20
CA ILE A 153 -1.85 1.02 -19.04
C ILE A 153 -2.41 1.61 -17.74
N SER A 154 -2.59 2.92 -17.65
CA SER A 154 -3.20 3.55 -16.45
C SER A 154 -4.64 3.09 -16.27
N THR A 155 -5.49 3.22 -17.29
CA THR A 155 -6.92 2.92 -17.16
C THR A 155 -7.20 1.42 -17.11
N GLU A 156 -6.55 0.60 -17.93
CA GLU A 156 -6.88 -0.82 -18.02
C GLU A 156 -6.13 -1.68 -17.00
N ILE A 157 -4.86 -1.38 -16.76
CA ILE A 157 -3.99 -2.26 -15.97
C ILE A 157 -3.76 -1.71 -14.57
N THR A 158 -3.19 -0.51 -14.46
CA THR A 158 -2.82 0.08 -13.16
C THR A 158 -4.06 0.28 -12.30
N TYR A 159 -5.05 1.03 -12.78
CA TYR A 159 -6.30 1.22 -12.08
C TYR A 159 -7.22 0.00 -12.25
N GLY A 160 -7.35 -0.57 -13.44
CA GLY A 160 -8.25 -1.72 -13.67
C GLY A 160 -7.87 -2.98 -12.90
N LEU A 161 -6.71 -3.58 -13.19
CA LEU A 161 -6.27 -4.84 -12.56
C LEU A 161 -5.86 -4.66 -11.09
N TYR A 162 -5.12 -3.60 -10.76
CA TYR A 162 -4.51 -3.47 -9.43
C TYR A 162 -5.33 -2.59 -8.49
N LEU A 163 -5.48 -1.30 -8.81
CA LEU A 163 -5.86 -0.30 -7.82
C LEU A 163 -7.38 -0.10 -7.63
N SER A 164 -8.24 -0.59 -8.52
CA SER A 164 -9.71 -0.50 -8.38
C SER A 164 -10.36 -1.77 -7.84
N ASP A 165 -9.61 -2.87 -7.70
CA ASP A 165 -10.12 -4.09 -7.09
C ASP A 165 -10.43 -3.86 -5.59
N ARG A 166 -11.61 -4.35 -5.17
CA ARG A 166 -12.15 -4.20 -3.80
C ARG A 166 -12.55 -5.52 -3.16
N GLN A 167 -12.08 -6.65 -3.69
CA GLN A 167 -12.42 -7.97 -3.14
C GLN A 167 -11.87 -8.18 -1.72
N VAL A 168 -10.77 -7.51 -1.36
CA VAL A 168 -10.06 -7.70 -0.09
C VAL A 168 -9.75 -6.40 0.64
N LEU A 169 -9.32 -5.35 -0.07
CA LEU A 169 -8.98 -4.04 0.48
C LEU A 169 -9.96 -2.98 -0.03
N ASP A 170 -10.49 -2.15 0.85
CA ASP A 170 -11.39 -1.05 0.50
C ASP A 170 -10.65 0.18 -0.09
N ASP A 171 -11.35 1.31 -0.26
CA ASP A 171 -10.79 2.55 -0.81
C ASP A 171 -9.65 3.12 0.06
N THR A 172 -9.87 3.18 1.37
CA THR A 172 -8.90 3.71 2.33
C THR A 172 -7.72 2.75 2.48
N ASP A 173 -7.97 1.44 2.60
CA ASP A 173 -6.95 0.39 2.58
C ASP A 173 -6.08 0.50 1.32
N THR A 174 -6.70 0.75 0.15
CA THR A 174 -5.98 0.94 -1.10
C THR A 174 -5.06 2.16 -1.06
N GLN A 175 -5.49 3.30 -0.49
CA GLN A 175 -4.58 4.43 -0.30
C GLN A 175 -3.48 4.16 0.74
N MET A 176 -3.69 3.26 1.71
CA MET A 176 -2.61 2.77 2.59
C MET A 176 -1.60 1.90 1.85
N VAL A 177 -1.89 1.46 0.62
CA VAL A 177 -0.89 0.84 -0.26
C VAL A 177 -0.24 1.90 -1.15
N VAL A 178 -1.06 2.68 -1.85
CA VAL A 178 -0.59 3.51 -2.97
C VAL A 178 0.28 4.67 -2.50
N LEU A 179 -0.18 5.47 -1.55
CA LEU A 179 0.60 6.61 -1.06
C LEU A 179 1.92 6.14 -0.40
N PRO A 180 1.93 5.15 0.51
CA PRO A 180 3.15 4.65 1.12
C PRO A 180 4.17 4.06 0.13
N ALA A 181 3.73 3.24 -0.82
CA ALA A 181 4.61 2.62 -1.81
C ALA A 181 5.25 3.65 -2.75
N ILE A 182 4.50 4.69 -3.16
CA ILE A 182 5.03 5.77 -4.01
C ILE A 182 5.96 6.69 -3.20
N MET A 183 5.52 7.12 -2.01
CA MET A 183 6.27 8.05 -1.17
C MET A 183 7.60 7.45 -0.70
N SER A 184 7.66 6.15 -0.41
CA SER A 184 8.90 5.44 -0.06
C SER A 184 9.96 5.46 -1.17
N GLN A 185 9.55 5.71 -2.42
CA GLN A 185 10.46 5.87 -3.57
C GLN A 185 10.93 7.32 -3.76
N ASN A 186 10.56 8.24 -2.86
CA ASN A 186 10.95 9.66 -2.89
C ASN A 186 10.52 10.39 -4.19
N LEU A 187 9.30 10.09 -4.67
CA LEU A 187 8.74 10.61 -5.92
C LEU A 187 7.81 11.81 -5.67
N ARG A 188 8.27 13.02 -5.99
CA ARG A 188 7.55 14.27 -5.66
C ARG A 188 6.14 14.37 -6.25
N LEU A 189 6.00 14.12 -7.55
CA LEU A 189 4.79 14.43 -8.30
C LEU A 189 3.66 13.46 -7.92
N GLU A 190 3.96 12.17 -7.91
CA GLU A 190 3.02 11.11 -7.60
C GLU A 190 2.66 11.12 -6.10
N THR A 191 3.61 11.43 -5.21
CA THR A 191 3.28 11.66 -3.79
C THR A 191 2.33 12.83 -3.61
N HIS A 192 2.53 13.95 -4.32
CA HIS A 192 1.58 15.07 -4.28
C HIS A 192 0.17 14.60 -4.68
N TRP A 193 0.04 13.88 -5.79
CA TRP A 193 -1.25 13.39 -6.28
C TRP A 193 -1.95 12.48 -5.28
N HIS A 194 -1.20 11.62 -4.59
CA HIS A 194 -1.78 10.64 -3.67
C HIS A 194 -1.98 11.16 -2.25
N ILE A 195 -1.26 12.18 -1.80
CA ILE A 195 -1.67 12.96 -0.61
C ILE A 195 -3.02 13.61 -0.90
N ARG A 196 -3.14 14.31 -2.04
CA ARG A 196 -4.39 14.98 -2.45
C ARG A 196 -5.55 14.00 -2.61
N GLY A 197 -5.31 12.86 -3.29
CA GLY A 197 -6.31 11.81 -3.48
C GLY A 197 -6.77 11.20 -2.15
N THR A 198 -5.85 10.93 -1.23
CA THR A 198 -6.16 10.45 0.13
C THR A 198 -7.07 11.43 0.88
N ARG A 199 -6.78 12.73 0.79
CA ARG A 199 -7.63 13.78 1.37
C ARG A 199 -9.03 13.81 0.75
N ARG A 200 -9.13 13.68 -0.58
CA ARG A 200 -10.40 13.75 -1.33
C ARG A 200 -11.35 12.57 -1.08
N ILE A 201 -10.82 11.41 -0.70
CA ILE A 201 -11.65 10.26 -0.30
C ILE A 201 -12.10 10.34 1.17
N GLY A 202 -11.83 11.45 1.85
CA GLY A 202 -12.38 11.76 3.18
C GLY A 202 -11.45 11.48 4.37
N VAL A 203 -10.20 11.04 4.15
CA VAL A 203 -9.21 10.91 5.23
C VAL A 203 -8.79 12.30 5.68
N SER A 204 -8.86 12.64 6.97
CA SER A 204 -8.56 13.98 7.50
C SER A 204 -7.11 14.42 7.20
N LYS A 205 -6.85 15.72 7.33
CA LYS A 205 -5.50 16.27 7.16
C LYS A 205 -4.54 15.69 8.21
N GLU A 206 -5.01 15.60 9.44
CA GLU A 206 -4.29 15.07 10.59
C GLU A 206 -3.95 13.58 10.40
N ASP A 207 -4.92 12.78 9.95
CA ASP A 207 -4.71 11.35 9.67
C ASP A 207 -3.76 11.17 8.48
N THR A 208 -3.86 12.03 7.46
CA THR A 208 -2.93 12.04 6.31
C THR A 208 -1.50 12.39 6.74
N GLN A 209 -1.34 13.28 7.72
CA GLN A 209 -0.05 13.61 8.30
C GLN A 209 0.55 12.40 9.02
N VAL A 210 -0.24 11.67 9.83
CA VAL A 210 0.20 10.43 10.49
C VAL A 210 0.64 9.36 9.48
N ILE A 211 -0.08 9.23 8.36
CA ILE A 211 0.32 8.35 7.25
C ILE A 211 1.70 8.74 6.72
N CYS A 212 1.89 10.01 6.35
CA CYS A 212 3.16 10.49 5.80
C CYS A 212 4.33 10.33 6.78
N ASP A 213 4.10 10.58 8.07
CA ASP A 213 5.12 10.44 9.11
C ASP A 213 5.46 8.97 9.39
N SER A 214 4.49 8.06 9.26
CA SER A 214 4.74 6.63 9.34
C SER A 214 5.61 6.15 8.15
N VAL A 215 5.38 6.65 6.94
CA VAL A 215 6.23 6.37 5.77
C VAL A 215 7.66 6.87 5.98
N ARG A 216 7.83 8.09 6.54
CA ARG A 216 9.13 8.63 6.91
C ARG A 216 9.83 7.75 7.94
N ALA A 217 9.13 7.32 8.98
CA ALA A 217 9.71 6.45 10.02
C ALA A 217 10.23 5.13 9.45
N VAL A 218 9.48 4.46 8.55
CA VAL A 218 9.96 3.25 7.88
C VAL A 218 11.16 3.55 6.98
N SER A 219 11.11 4.63 6.22
CA SER A 219 12.22 5.01 5.31
C SER A 219 13.50 5.32 6.09
N GLU A 220 13.39 6.07 7.19
CA GLU A 220 14.50 6.41 8.08
C GLU A 220 15.13 5.17 8.72
N PHE A 221 14.32 4.17 9.09
CA PHE A 221 14.82 2.89 9.60
C PHE A 221 15.78 2.21 8.62
N PHE A 222 15.49 2.27 7.32
CA PHE A 222 16.37 1.74 6.26
C PHE A 222 17.40 2.75 5.74
N GLY A 223 17.59 3.88 6.44
CA GLY A 223 18.56 4.92 6.05
C GLY A 223 18.20 5.70 4.78
N ILE A 224 16.93 5.65 4.34
CA ILE A 224 16.43 6.39 3.17
C ILE A 224 15.92 7.77 3.60
N LYS A 225 16.43 8.82 2.96
CA LYS A 225 15.97 10.19 3.17
C LYS A 225 14.92 10.60 2.13
N LEU A 226 13.71 10.91 2.59
CA LEU A 226 12.61 11.41 1.73
C LEU A 226 12.65 12.94 1.61
N ASN A 227 13.55 13.48 0.79
CA ASN A 227 13.78 14.91 0.63
C ASN A 227 13.08 15.57 -0.58
N ARG A 228 12.40 14.80 -1.43
CA ARG A 228 11.69 15.32 -2.60
C ARG A 228 10.18 15.38 -2.39
N VAL A 229 9.67 14.59 -1.45
CA VAL A 229 8.24 14.45 -1.16
C VAL A 229 7.68 15.74 -0.56
N PRO A 230 6.51 16.20 -1.00
CA PRO A 230 5.88 17.38 -0.41
C PRO A 230 5.32 17.09 1.00
N THR A 231 5.07 18.15 1.77
CA THR A 231 4.31 18.04 3.02
C THR A 231 2.80 18.01 2.75
N VAL A 232 2.01 17.58 3.74
CA VAL A 232 0.54 17.65 3.62
C VAL A 232 0.07 19.10 3.49
N ASP A 233 0.71 20.03 4.21
CA ASP A 233 0.42 21.47 4.11
C ASP A 233 0.66 22.05 2.72
N GLU A 234 1.72 21.60 2.03
CA GLU A 234 2.01 22.02 0.65
C GLU A 234 0.97 21.53 -0.36
N VAL A 235 0.25 20.44 -0.05
CA VAL A 235 -0.76 19.83 -0.92
C VAL A 235 -2.19 20.30 -0.58
N GLU A 236 -2.46 20.69 0.67
CA GLU A 236 -3.81 21.03 1.15
C GLU A 236 -4.55 22.08 0.29
N PRO A 237 -3.92 23.13 -0.28
CA PRO A 237 -4.61 24.08 -1.15
C PRO A 237 -5.25 23.46 -2.40
N ASP A 238 -4.79 22.27 -2.82
CA ASP A 238 -5.25 21.59 -4.04
C ASP A 238 -6.36 20.55 -3.79
N VAL A 239 -6.69 20.26 -2.52
CA VAL A 239 -7.69 19.26 -2.11
C VAL A 239 -9.08 19.60 -2.63
#